data_AF-A0A4Y2QDU5-F1
#
_entry.id   AF-A0A4Y2QDU5-F1
#
_cell.length_a   1.000
_cell.length_b   1.000
_cell.length_c   1.000
_cell.angle_alpha   90.00
_cell.angle_beta   90.00
_cell.angle_gamma   90.00
#
_symmetry.space_group_name_H-M   'P 1'
#
loop_
_entity.id
_entity.type
_entity.pdbx_description
1 polymer ?
#
loop_
_entity_poly.entity_id
_entity_poly.type
_entity_poly.pdbx_seq_one_letter_code
_entity_poly.pdbx_strand_id
1 'polypeptide(L)'
;ARSQNAPISWNVLKEKSLEFANELGESSFVVSNGWLQRFNSRHNLSFKKLCGEAADFDSSSLKEWKDVVLRDILERYESANVFNADECGLFYRILPDRTFCFKGEKCVGVKKSKERLTVLLAANMDGSEKIIPLVIGKFLKPRCMKNCKSLPLFFNANSKAWMTAGIWEKTLRRWDLNFSKHKRKVALIADNCTAHCTVDGLKSIELVFLPPNSMCVLQPLDQGIIQNFKATYRKLLLQDMISATDRKEQLQVSVLNAIFYIDQRWNMVSQKTIANCFRHAGFHSSPESEELMEDDDEDLPLTELAEKLRNRGYAIPDENLYTKIDEDLATNSEASIQDIVSKVLNSNAEGSDDEDDSECEKKSVSTSDALKAVDDLRCFFTNSEAADEHLKAIRDLEKVVLTTKKSRQSCISEYFK
;
A
#
# COMPACT_ATOMS: atom_id res chain seq x y z
N ALA A 1 -28.01 9.09 17.90
CA ALA A 1 -26.76 8.75 17.19
C ALA A 1 -26.54 9.65 15.97
N ARG A 2 -27.15 9.44 14.78
CA ARG A 2 -26.97 10.37 13.63
C ARG A 2 -27.49 11.79 13.88
N SER A 3 -28.61 11.93 14.59
CA SER A 3 -29.13 13.25 15.04
C SER A 3 -28.23 13.96 16.06
N GLN A 4 -27.20 13.28 16.57
CA GLN A 4 -26.23 13.78 17.54
C GLN A 4 -24.80 13.79 16.95
N ASN A 5 -24.65 13.68 15.61
CA ASN A 5 -23.36 13.59 14.90
C ASN A 5 -22.40 12.49 15.38
N ALA A 6 -22.89 11.45 16.07
CA ALA A 6 -22.04 10.36 16.53
C ALA A 6 -21.72 9.40 15.35
N PRO A 7 -20.45 9.07 15.09
CA PRO A 7 -20.07 8.07 14.09
C PRO A 7 -20.63 6.71 14.48
N ILE A 8 -21.30 6.05 13.53
CA ILE A 8 -21.84 4.70 13.72
C ILE A 8 -20.97 3.75 12.91
N SER A 9 -20.17 2.94 13.60
CA SER A 9 -19.40 1.88 12.94
C SER A 9 -20.30 0.67 12.63
N TRP A 10 -19.83 -0.19 11.74
CA TRP A 10 -20.48 -1.45 11.42
C TRP A 10 -20.66 -2.34 12.66
N ASN A 11 -19.74 -2.28 13.63
CA ASN A 11 -19.84 -3.03 14.89
C ASN A 11 -21.03 -2.55 15.73
N VAL A 12 -21.17 -1.24 15.88
CA VAL A 12 -22.26 -0.64 16.67
C VAL A 12 -23.62 -1.01 16.06
N LEU A 13 -23.74 -0.98 14.72
CA LEU A 13 -24.99 -1.37 14.07
C LEU A 13 -25.31 -2.84 14.32
N LYS A 14 -24.31 -3.72 14.27
CA LYS A 14 -24.50 -5.16 14.51
C LYS A 14 -24.91 -5.45 15.95
N GLU A 15 -24.23 -4.84 16.90
CA GLU A 15 -24.49 -4.98 18.33
C GLU A 15 -25.90 -4.50 18.68
N LYS A 16 -26.30 -3.31 18.20
CA LYS A 16 -27.66 -2.81 18.39
C LYS A 16 -28.73 -3.66 17.73
N SER A 17 -28.45 -4.23 16.56
CA SER A 17 -29.39 -5.13 15.89
C SER A 17 -29.61 -6.42 16.69
N LEU A 18 -28.57 -6.91 17.37
CA LEU A 18 -28.68 -8.08 18.24
C LEU A 18 -29.45 -7.76 19.54
N GLU A 19 -29.21 -6.58 20.12
CA GLU A 19 -29.96 -6.06 21.28
C GLU A 19 -31.45 -5.98 20.98
N PHE A 20 -31.85 -5.38 19.85
CA PHE A 20 -33.25 -5.32 19.44
C PHE A 20 -33.86 -6.70 19.16
N ALA A 21 -33.11 -7.61 18.56
CA ALA A 21 -33.61 -8.97 18.33
C ALA A 21 -33.89 -9.71 19.65
N ASN A 22 -33.04 -9.51 20.65
CA ASN A 22 -33.27 -10.07 21.99
C ASN A 22 -34.50 -9.44 22.67
N GLU A 23 -34.68 -8.13 22.56
CA GLU A 23 -35.87 -7.43 23.08
C GLU A 23 -37.17 -7.86 22.40
N LEU A 24 -37.12 -8.16 21.11
CA LEU A 24 -38.26 -8.63 20.32
C LEU A 24 -38.53 -10.14 20.47
N GLY A 25 -37.72 -10.86 21.27
CA GLY A 25 -37.85 -12.30 21.45
C GLY A 25 -37.35 -13.14 20.27
N GLU A 26 -36.69 -12.53 19.29
CA GLU A 26 -36.17 -13.16 18.08
C GLU A 26 -34.79 -13.79 18.33
N SER A 27 -34.74 -14.78 19.21
CA SER A 27 -33.53 -15.50 19.62
C SER A 27 -32.83 -16.27 18.48
N SER A 28 -33.51 -16.46 17.34
CA SER A 28 -32.97 -17.10 16.13
C SER A 28 -32.25 -16.12 15.20
N PHE A 29 -32.34 -14.82 15.47
CA PHE A 29 -31.76 -13.80 14.62
C PHE A 29 -30.23 -13.78 14.75
N VAL A 30 -29.57 -14.04 13.63
CA VAL A 30 -28.11 -13.99 13.52
C VAL A 30 -27.72 -12.77 12.71
N VAL A 31 -27.03 -11.84 13.36
CA VAL A 31 -26.41 -10.68 12.71
C VAL A 31 -25.19 -11.11 11.90
N SER A 32 -25.45 -11.60 10.70
CA SER A 32 -24.42 -11.98 9.73
C SER A 32 -23.95 -10.78 8.90
N ASN A 33 -22.77 -10.88 8.29
CA ASN A 33 -22.29 -9.87 7.34
C ASN A 33 -23.24 -9.74 6.13
N GLY A 34 -23.83 -10.86 5.66
CA GLY A 34 -24.81 -10.85 4.58
C GLY A 34 -26.13 -10.18 4.95
N TRP A 35 -26.57 -10.29 6.22
CA TRP A 35 -27.71 -9.51 6.71
C TRP A 35 -27.40 -8.01 6.67
N LEU A 36 -26.23 -7.59 7.15
CA LEU A 36 -25.81 -6.19 7.16
C LEU A 36 -25.76 -5.61 5.74
N GLN A 37 -25.24 -6.36 4.77
CA GLN A 37 -25.19 -5.93 3.37
C GLN A 37 -26.59 -5.76 2.78
N ARG A 38 -27.47 -6.76 2.95
CA ARG A 38 -28.86 -6.66 2.47
C ARG A 38 -29.64 -5.55 3.17
N PHE A 39 -29.37 -5.32 4.46
CA PHE A 39 -29.92 -4.21 5.21
C PHE A 39 -29.46 -2.88 4.61
N ASN A 40 -28.16 -2.73 4.37
CA ASN A 40 -27.61 -1.54 3.73
C ASN A 40 -28.19 -1.31 2.33
N SER A 41 -28.23 -2.35 1.48
CA SER A 41 -28.82 -2.25 0.13
C SER A 41 -30.31 -1.91 0.18
N ARG A 42 -31.09 -2.53 1.09
CA ARG A 42 -32.52 -2.27 1.24
C ARG A 42 -32.81 -0.85 1.71
N HIS A 43 -31.95 -0.30 2.55
CA HIS A 43 -32.10 1.03 3.14
C HIS A 43 -31.21 2.09 2.48
N ASN A 44 -30.58 1.76 1.34
CA ASN A 44 -29.67 2.61 0.60
C ASN A 44 -28.58 3.26 1.48
N LEU A 45 -28.04 2.50 2.42
CA LEU A 45 -27.00 2.95 3.35
C LEU A 45 -25.62 2.69 2.75
N SER A 46 -24.80 3.73 2.70
CA SER A 46 -23.37 3.62 2.43
C SER A 46 -22.59 4.06 3.66
N PHE A 47 -21.59 3.26 4.04
CA PHE A 47 -20.60 3.68 5.02
C PHE A 47 -19.62 4.60 4.32
N LYS A 48 -19.68 5.88 4.66
CA LYS A 48 -18.72 6.89 4.21
C LYS A 48 -17.75 7.17 5.34
N LYS A 49 -16.47 7.38 5.01
CA LYS A 49 -15.48 7.92 5.94
C LYS A 49 -16.06 9.24 6.47
N LEU A 50 -16.32 9.30 7.77
CA LEU A 50 -16.59 10.57 8.41
C LEU A 50 -15.24 11.27 8.48
N CYS A 51 -14.99 12.21 7.58
CA CYS A 51 -13.91 13.17 7.79
C CYS A 51 -14.30 13.91 9.07
N GLY A 52 -13.58 13.64 10.17
CA GLY A 52 -13.87 14.22 11.49
C GLY A 52 -13.91 15.75 11.47
N GLU A 53 -13.38 16.35 10.42
CA GLU A 53 -13.24 17.79 10.23
C GLU A 53 -14.14 18.35 9.11
N ALA A 54 -15.01 17.54 8.47
CA ALA A 54 -15.95 18.07 7.48
C ALA A 54 -16.92 19.11 8.08
N ALA A 55 -17.05 19.15 9.41
CA ALA A 55 -17.80 20.16 10.15
C ALA A 55 -17.02 21.47 10.39
N ASP A 56 -15.68 21.42 10.42
CA ASP A 56 -14.78 22.58 10.55
C ASP A 56 -14.21 23.03 9.19
N PHE A 57 -14.74 22.48 8.11
CA PHE A 57 -14.32 22.72 6.74
C PHE A 57 -14.83 24.08 6.24
N ASP A 58 -13.94 25.06 6.15
CA ASP A 58 -14.25 26.33 5.53
C ASP A 58 -14.30 26.19 4.00
N SER A 59 -15.52 26.07 3.48
CA SER A 59 -15.78 26.04 2.04
C SER A 59 -15.21 27.24 1.27
N SER A 60 -15.00 28.39 1.93
CA SER A 60 -14.40 29.56 1.30
C SER A 60 -12.90 29.39 1.10
N SER A 61 -12.16 28.92 2.12
CA SER A 61 -10.75 28.55 2.02
C SER A 61 -10.47 27.48 0.96
N LEU A 62 -11.33 26.46 0.82
CA LEU A 62 -11.17 25.46 -0.25
C LEU A 62 -11.33 26.09 -1.64
N LYS A 63 -12.36 26.93 -1.81
CA LYS A 63 -12.60 27.60 -3.08
C LYS A 63 -11.46 28.53 -3.43
N GLU A 64 -10.96 29.30 -2.47
CA GLU A 64 -9.80 30.18 -2.65
C GLU A 64 -8.55 29.37 -3.03
N TRP A 65 -8.28 28.24 -2.38
CA TRP A 65 -7.13 27.42 -2.74
C TRP A 65 -7.24 26.86 -4.16
N LYS A 66 -8.41 26.34 -4.54
CA LYS A 66 -8.65 25.87 -5.92
C LYS A 66 -8.52 26.99 -6.94
N ASP A 67 -9.19 28.10 -6.69
CA ASP A 67 -9.25 29.20 -7.62
C ASP A 67 -7.89 29.90 -7.71
N VAL A 68 -7.14 30.08 -6.62
CA VAL A 68 -5.90 30.86 -6.65
C VAL A 68 -4.68 29.96 -6.79
N VAL A 69 -4.45 29.07 -5.82
CA VAL A 69 -3.21 28.30 -5.71
C VAL A 69 -3.14 27.20 -6.77
N LEU A 70 -4.18 26.39 -6.88
CA LEU A 70 -4.20 25.30 -7.85
C LEU A 70 -4.18 25.83 -9.28
N ARG A 71 -4.96 26.87 -9.60
CA ARG A 71 -4.95 27.48 -10.93
C ARG A 71 -3.56 27.99 -11.30
N ASP A 72 -2.87 28.71 -10.41
CA ASP A 72 -1.49 29.18 -10.65
C ASP A 72 -0.53 28.02 -10.92
N ILE A 73 -0.62 26.92 -10.16
CA ILE A 73 0.20 25.73 -10.40
C ILE A 73 -0.08 25.13 -11.78
N LEU A 74 -1.35 24.99 -12.16
CA LEU A 74 -1.75 24.43 -13.45
C LEU A 74 -1.41 25.35 -14.64
N GLU A 75 -1.23 26.65 -14.43
CA GLU A 75 -0.73 27.60 -15.43
C GLU A 75 0.80 27.53 -15.58
N ARG A 76 1.53 27.25 -14.50
CA ARG A 76 3.00 27.21 -14.49
C ARG A 76 3.59 25.85 -14.83
N TYR A 77 2.87 24.76 -14.57
CA TYR A 77 3.35 23.40 -14.73
C TYR A 77 2.43 22.59 -15.65
N GLU A 78 3.02 21.86 -16.59
CA GLU A 78 2.31 20.83 -17.35
C GLU A 78 1.81 19.71 -16.43
N SER A 79 0.77 18.98 -16.83
CA SER A 79 0.21 17.84 -16.07
C SER A 79 1.27 16.81 -15.68
N ALA A 80 2.23 16.56 -16.57
CA ALA A 80 3.32 15.63 -16.29
C ALA A 80 4.20 16.08 -15.12
N ASN A 81 4.21 17.37 -14.78
CA ASN A 81 5.06 18.00 -13.77
C ASN A 81 4.32 18.37 -12.47
N VAL A 82 3.05 18.02 -12.34
CA VAL A 82 2.26 18.21 -11.12
C VAL A 82 2.11 16.87 -10.43
N PHE A 83 2.76 16.69 -9.29
CA PHE A 83 2.74 15.47 -8.50
C PHE A 83 1.90 15.64 -7.26
N ASN A 84 1.25 14.55 -6.85
CA ASN A 84 0.68 14.41 -5.51
C ASN A 84 1.40 13.29 -4.77
N ALA A 85 1.58 13.45 -3.46
CA ALA A 85 2.19 12.46 -2.58
C ALA A 85 1.34 12.27 -1.33
N ASP A 86 1.23 11.01 -0.90
CA ASP A 86 0.52 10.65 0.32
C ASP A 86 1.00 9.29 0.87
N GLU A 87 0.84 9.11 2.18
CA GLU A 87 1.12 7.84 2.85
C GLU A 87 -0.14 7.03 3.12
N CYS A 88 0.02 5.72 3.01
CA CYS A 88 -0.99 4.79 3.49
C CYS A 88 -0.40 3.73 4.42
N GLY A 89 -1.14 3.35 5.45
CA GLY A 89 -0.82 2.19 6.26
C GLY A 89 -1.26 0.90 5.57
N LEU A 90 -0.49 -0.17 5.75
CA LEU A 90 -0.76 -1.48 5.14
C LEU A 90 -0.48 -2.61 6.14
N PHE A 91 -1.50 -3.39 6.50
CA PHE A 91 -1.33 -4.66 7.20
C PHE A 91 -0.83 -5.73 6.23
N TYR A 92 0.47 -5.74 5.95
CA TYR A 92 1.02 -6.47 4.81
C TYR A 92 0.81 -8.01 4.84
N ARG A 93 0.57 -8.59 6.02
CA ARG A 93 0.37 -10.05 6.21
C ARG A 93 -1.03 -10.46 6.72
N ILE A 94 -2.00 -9.54 6.75
CA ILE A 94 -3.36 -9.90 7.19
C ILE A 94 -4.04 -10.80 6.15
N LEU A 95 -4.49 -11.98 6.58
CA LEU A 95 -5.21 -12.96 5.77
C LEU A 95 -6.68 -13.03 6.21
N PRO A 96 -7.58 -13.58 5.37
CA PRO A 96 -8.95 -13.89 5.78
C PRO A 96 -8.97 -14.81 7.01
N ASP A 97 -9.82 -14.49 7.98
CA ASP A 97 -9.82 -15.07 9.33
C ASP A 97 -10.92 -16.13 9.55
N ARG A 98 -11.59 -16.59 8.49
CA ARG A 98 -12.66 -17.59 8.58
C ARG A 98 -12.34 -18.81 7.74
N THR A 99 -12.53 -19.98 8.33
CA THR A 99 -12.46 -21.30 7.69
C THR A 99 -13.81 -22.01 7.89
N PHE A 100 -14.18 -22.89 6.96
CA PHE A 100 -15.29 -23.81 7.16
C PHE A 100 -14.85 -24.88 8.18
N CYS A 101 -15.59 -24.99 9.29
CA CYS A 101 -15.43 -26.06 10.26
C CYS A 101 -16.71 -26.91 10.26
N PHE A 102 -16.59 -28.20 10.53
CA PHE A 102 -17.77 -29.04 10.75
C PHE A 102 -18.49 -28.61 12.03
N LYS A 103 -19.82 -28.78 12.07
CA LYS A 103 -20.64 -28.41 13.23
C LYS A 103 -20.19 -29.23 14.45
N GLY A 104 -19.52 -28.59 15.41
CA GLY A 104 -18.98 -29.21 16.62
C GLY A 104 -17.45 -29.15 16.77
N GLU A 105 -16.72 -28.72 15.75
CA GLU A 105 -15.26 -28.53 15.83
C GLU A 105 -14.89 -27.18 16.47
N LYS A 106 -13.91 -27.20 17.38
CA LYS A 106 -13.34 -25.98 17.94
C LYS A 106 -12.44 -25.32 16.89
N CYS A 107 -12.92 -24.30 16.19
CA CYS A 107 -12.07 -23.43 15.39
C CYS A 107 -11.26 -22.52 16.34
N VAL A 108 -9.95 -22.75 16.47
CA VAL A 108 -9.07 -21.83 17.20
C VAL A 108 -8.79 -20.64 16.28
N GLY A 109 -9.33 -19.47 16.61
CA GLY A 109 -9.10 -18.26 15.82
C GLY A 109 -7.62 -17.91 15.76
N VAL A 110 -7.06 -17.80 14.56
CA VAL A 110 -5.69 -17.31 14.38
C VAL A 110 -5.66 -15.84 14.76
N LYS A 111 -4.79 -15.46 15.71
CA LYS A 111 -4.59 -14.06 16.11
C LYS A 111 -4.20 -13.27 14.86
N LYS A 112 -5.00 -12.27 14.48
CA LYS A 112 -4.68 -11.38 13.36
C LYS A 112 -3.30 -10.77 13.59
N SER A 113 -2.34 -11.05 12.71
CA SER A 113 -1.11 -10.27 12.72
C SER A 113 -1.45 -8.87 12.20
N LYS A 114 -1.49 -7.91 13.13
CA LYS A 114 -1.68 -6.48 12.87
C LYS A 114 -0.34 -5.79 12.60
N GLU A 115 0.62 -6.53 12.07
CA GLU A 115 1.89 -5.95 11.66
C GLU A 115 1.68 -5.03 10.46
N ARG A 116 2.24 -3.84 10.55
CA ARG A 116 2.00 -2.76 9.60
C ARG A 116 3.28 -2.28 8.96
N LEU A 117 3.13 -1.80 7.73
CA LEU A 117 4.08 -0.94 7.04
C LEU A 117 3.38 0.38 6.73
N THR A 118 4.15 1.46 6.63
CA THR A 118 3.68 2.70 6.00
C THR A 118 4.32 2.80 4.62
N VAL A 119 3.52 3.11 3.61
CA VAL A 119 3.95 3.23 2.21
C VAL A 119 3.65 4.65 1.73
N LEU A 120 4.71 5.40 1.42
CA LEU A 120 4.61 6.70 0.75
C LEU A 120 4.60 6.47 -0.76
N LEU A 121 3.53 6.95 -1.39
CA LEU A 121 3.28 6.85 -2.83
C LEU A 121 3.23 8.27 -3.41
N ALA A 122 3.64 8.41 -4.67
CA ALA A 122 3.51 9.67 -5.39
C ALA A 122 3.39 9.43 -6.90
N ALA A 123 2.51 10.17 -7.55
CA ALA A 123 2.28 10.08 -9.00
C ALA A 123 1.95 11.47 -9.57
N ASN A 124 2.15 11.64 -10.88
CA ASN A 124 1.81 12.88 -11.57
C ASN A 124 0.36 12.93 -12.06
N MET A 125 -0.09 14.14 -12.39
CA MET A 125 -1.49 14.45 -12.66
C MET A 125 -2.07 13.72 -13.88
N ASP A 126 -1.26 13.47 -14.91
CA ASP A 126 -1.69 12.70 -16.08
C ASP A 126 -1.44 11.18 -15.95
N GLY A 127 -0.90 10.74 -14.81
CA GLY A 127 -0.61 9.35 -14.49
C GLY A 127 0.52 8.70 -15.29
N SER A 128 1.24 9.47 -16.12
CA SER A 128 2.35 8.94 -16.95
C SER A 128 3.56 8.53 -16.12
N GLU A 129 3.69 9.04 -14.90
CA GLU A 129 4.82 8.77 -14.02
C GLU A 129 4.37 8.50 -12.58
N LYS A 130 4.95 7.44 -12.04
CA LYS A 130 4.87 7.06 -10.63
C LYS A 130 6.26 7.11 -10.03
N ILE A 131 6.41 7.77 -8.89
CA ILE A 131 7.67 7.78 -8.15
C ILE A 131 7.83 6.42 -7.46
N ILE A 132 9.07 5.92 -7.41
CA ILE A 132 9.43 4.69 -6.69
C ILE A 132 9.00 4.84 -5.21
N PRO A 133 8.17 3.93 -4.68
CA PRO A 133 7.66 4.04 -3.32
C PRO A 133 8.74 4.07 -2.24
N LEU A 134 8.38 4.67 -1.10
CA LEU A 134 9.13 4.50 0.14
C LEU A 134 8.30 3.65 1.12
N VAL A 135 8.89 2.57 1.61
CA VAL A 135 8.32 1.72 2.66
C VAL A 135 9.01 2.01 3.99
N ILE A 136 8.22 2.20 5.04
CA ILE A 136 8.68 2.40 6.41
C ILE A 136 8.26 1.19 7.25
N GLY A 137 9.25 0.46 7.73
CA GLY A 137 9.07 -0.66 8.66
C GLY A 137 9.46 -0.30 10.10
N LYS A 138 9.37 -1.31 10.99
CA LYS A 138 9.79 -1.17 12.38
C LYS A 138 11.30 -1.13 12.55
N PHE A 139 11.99 -1.98 11.80
CA PHE A 139 13.44 -2.20 11.89
C PHE A 139 14.12 -1.81 10.58
N LEU A 140 15.29 -1.18 10.65
CA LEU A 140 16.02 -0.71 9.47
C LEU A 140 16.58 -1.86 8.63
N LYS A 141 16.92 -2.98 9.28
CA LYS A 141 17.44 -4.20 8.65
C LYS A 141 16.70 -5.43 9.19
N PRO A 142 15.46 -5.69 8.75
CA PRO A 142 14.74 -6.92 9.09
C PRO A 142 15.56 -8.16 8.72
N ARG A 143 15.41 -9.27 9.46
CA ARG A 143 16.20 -10.49 9.22
C ARG A 143 15.98 -11.05 7.83
N CYS A 144 14.77 -10.94 7.30
CA CYS A 144 14.47 -11.39 5.94
C CYS A 144 15.24 -10.63 4.85
N MET A 145 15.91 -9.52 5.19
CA MET A 145 16.70 -8.68 4.29
C MET A 145 18.23 -8.82 4.50
N LYS A 146 18.69 -9.73 5.37
CA LYS A 146 20.08 -9.88 5.82
C LYS A 146 21.13 -10.10 4.71
N ASN A 147 20.72 -10.42 3.48
CA ASN A 147 21.62 -10.56 2.31
C ASN A 147 21.12 -9.83 1.05
N CYS A 148 20.17 -8.90 1.19
CA CYS A 148 19.64 -8.13 0.08
C CYS A 148 20.56 -6.95 -0.25
N LYS A 149 21.23 -7.01 -1.41
CA LYS A 149 22.10 -5.92 -1.89
C LYS A 149 21.31 -4.74 -2.47
N SER A 150 20.15 -5.03 -3.06
CA SER A 150 19.28 -4.06 -3.72
C SER A 150 17.82 -4.43 -3.48
N LEU A 151 16.97 -3.41 -3.41
CA LEU A 151 15.53 -3.52 -3.32
C LEU A 151 14.92 -2.77 -4.51
N PRO A 152 13.73 -3.18 -4.98
CA PRO A 152 13.05 -2.48 -6.07
C PRO A 152 12.53 -1.09 -5.64
N LEU A 153 12.44 -0.83 -4.34
CA LEU A 153 11.93 0.41 -3.76
C LEU A 153 12.79 0.91 -2.60
N PHE A 154 12.49 2.12 -2.11
CA PHE A 154 13.19 2.68 -0.96
C PHE A 154 12.66 2.12 0.36
N PHE A 155 13.55 1.85 1.30
CA PHE A 155 13.17 1.36 2.63
C PHE A 155 13.79 2.23 3.73
N ASN A 156 13.00 2.53 4.75
CA ASN A 156 13.45 3.21 5.96
C ASN A 156 12.73 2.60 7.17
N ALA A 157 13.10 3.04 8.37
CA ALA A 157 12.48 2.50 9.58
C ALA A 157 12.24 3.54 10.67
N ASN A 158 11.20 3.25 11.44
CA ASN A 158 10.84 3.94 12.67
C ASN A 158 10.22 2.90 13.61
N SER A 159 10.43 2.97 14.92
CA SER A 159 9.91 1.96 15.87
C SER A 159 8.38 1.79 15.82
N LYS A 160 7.63 2.83 15.44
CA LYS A 160 6.18 2.79 15.21
C LYS A 160 5.83 2.49 13.73
N ALA A 161 6.80 2.37 12.84
CA ALA A 161 6.63 2.29 11.39
C ALA A 161 5.88 3.51 10.82
N TRP A 162 6.12 4.70 11.38
CA TRP A 162 5.45 5.94 10.99
C TRP A 162 6.36 6.88 10.19
N MET A 163 5.74 7.73 9.38
CA MET A 163 6.39 8.88 8.77
C MET A 163 6.84 9.87 9.85
N THR A 164 7.99 10.50 9.62
CA THR A 164 8.52 11.56 10.50
C THR A 164 9.14 12.65 9.65
N ALA A 165 9.23 13.87 10.18
CA ALA A 165 9.87 15.01 9.50
C ALA A 165 11.26 14.69 8.92
N GLY A 166 12.11 13.97 9.66
CA GLY A 166 13.44 13.59 9.16
C GLY A 166 13.40 12.56 8.02
N ILE A 167 12.42 11.65 8.02
CA ILE A 167 12.23 10.71 6.91
C ILE A 167 11.66 11.45 5.69
N TRP A 168 10.68 12.33 5.91
CA TRP A 168 10.08 13.18 4.90
C TRP A 168 11.13 14.05 4.19
N GLU A 169 11.91 14.82 4.95
CA GLU A 169 12.96 15.69 4.40
C GLU A 169 13.99 14.90 3.59
N LYS A 170 14.48 13.78 4.14
CA LYS A 170 15.43 12.91 3.44
C LYS A 170 14.87 12.39 2.11
N THR A 171 13.57 12.11 2.07
CA THR A 171 12.88 11.62 0.88
C THR A 171 12.71 12.72 -0.15
N LEU A 172 12.23 13.90 0.25
CA LEU A 172 12.13 15.07 -0.61
C LEU A 172 13.47 15.47 -1.23
N ARG A 173 14.56 15.53 -0.43
CA ARG A 173 15.90 15.85 -0.96
C ARG A 173 16.39 14.83 -1.98
N ARG A 174 16.03 13.55 -1.83
CA ARG A 174 16.34 12.51 -2.81
C ARG A 174 15.54 12.69 -4.10
N TRP A 175 14.25 12.98 -4.01
CA TRP A 175 13.41 13.26 -5.18
C TRP A 175 13.88 14.53 -5.90
N ASP A 176 14.21 15.59 -5.15
CA ASP A 176 14.72 16.85 -5.67
C ASP A 176 16.02 16.68 -6.45
N LEU A 177 16.95 15.87 -5.91
CA LEU A 177 18.18 15.49 -6.62
C LEU A 177 17.88 14.73 -7.91
N ASN A 178 16.87 13.85 -7.92
CA ASN A 178 16.47 13.10 -9.11
C ASN A 178 15.92 14.04 -10.20
N PHE A 179 14.97 14.91 -9.85
CA PHE A 179 14.44 15.89 -10.80
C PHE A 179 15.50 16.89 -11.26
N SER A 180 16.42 17.30 -10.38
CA SER A 180 17.55 18.17 -10.72
C SER A 180 18.47 17.54 -11.77
N LYS A 181 18.77 16.24 -11.67
CA LYS A 181 19.58 15.52 -12.67
C LYS A 181 18.93 15.52 -14.04
N HIS A 182 17.60 15.49 -14.08
CA HIS A 182 16.80 15.56 -15.31
C HIS A 182 16.49 17.00 -15.75
N LYS A 183 17.03 18.02 -15.05
CA LYS A 183 16.75 19.45 -15.29
C LYS A 183 15.24 19.77 -15.31
N ARG A 184 14.48 19.06 -14.49
CA ARG A 184 13.02 19.15 -14.43
C ARG A 184 12.59 19.89 -13.17
N LYS A 185 11.58 20.74 -13.32
CA LYS A 185 10.92 21.47 -12.25
C LYS A 185 9.53 20.88 -12.07
N VAL A 186 9.14 20.58 -10.84
CA VAL A 186 7.84 19.95 -10.55
C VAL A 186 7.19 20.64 -9.37
N ALA A 187 5.86 20.72 -9.39
CA ALA A 187 5.06 21.01 -8.21
C ALA A 187 4.75 19.68 -7.50
N LEU A 188 5.08 19.57 -6.22
CA LEU A 188 4.74 18.42 -5.39
C LEU A 188 3.72 18.84 -4.34
N ILE A 189 2.53 18.26 -4.42
CA ILE A 189 1.40 18.56 -3.56
C ILE A 189 1.26 17.48 -2.51
N ALA A 190 1.25 17.85 -1.24
CA ALA A 190 1.09 16.95 -0.11
C ALA A 190 0.03 17.49 0.87
N ASP A 191 -0.51 16.62 1.71
CA ASP A 191 -1.38 17.05 2.81
C ASP A 191 -0.57 17.80 3.89
N ASN A 192 -1.28 18.63 4.65
CA ASN A 192 -0.70 19.42 5.73
C ASN A 192 -0.63 18.60 7.04
N CYS A 193 0.13 17.51 7.00
CA CYS A 193 0.40 16.67 8.16
C CYS A 193 1.57 17.23 9.00
N THR A 194 1.55 17.00 10.31
CA THR A 194 2.65 17.32 11.25
C THR A 194 4.01 16.74 10.83
N ALA A 195 4.03 15.61 10.13
CA ALA A 195 5.25 15.00 9.62
C ALA A 195 5.78 15.71 8.37
N HIS A 196 4.93 16.43 7.64
CA HIS A 196 5.27 17.13 6.40
C HIS A 196 5.78 18.53 6.69
N CYS A 197 7.02 18.61 7.15
CA CYS A 197 7.68 19.89 7.35
C CYS A 197 8.02 20.56 6.01
N THR A 198 8.06 21.89 6.03
CA THR A 198 8.69 22.66 4.95
C THR A 198 10.16 22.30 4.86
N VAL A 199 10.70 22.23 3.65
CA VAL A 199 12.10 21.90 3.40
C VAL A 199 12.75 22.98 2.57
N ASP A 200 13.71 23.69 3.16
CA ASP A 200 14.44 24.74 2.47
C ASP A 200 15.52 24.18 1.53
N GLY A 201 15.82 24.97 0.50
CA GLY A 201 16.92 24.71 -0.44
C GLY A 201 16.64 23.62 -1.48
N LEU A 202 15.38 23.25 -1.71
CA LEU A 202 14.98 22.42 -2.85
C LEU A 202 15.21 23.17 -4.16
N LYS A 203 15.82 22.50 -5.15
CA LYS A 203 16.19 23.12 -6.43
C LYS A 203 15.18 22.87 -7.52
N SER A 204 14.52 21.73 -7.52
CA SER A 204 13.64 21.23 -8.58
C SER A 204 12.20 21.04 -8.12
N ILE A 205 11.99 20.76 -6.83
CA ILE A 205 10.65 20.58 -6.26
C ILE A 205 10.16 21.90 -5.68
N GLU A 206 8.99 22.35 -6.12
CA GLU A 206 8.16 23.30 -5.41
C GLU A 206 7.17 22.52 -4.55
N LEU A 207 7.36 22.54 -3.23
CA LEU A 207 6.49 21.85 -2.28
C LEU A 207 5.28 22.73 -1.95
N VAL A 208 4.07 22.22 -2.19
CA VAL A 208 2.81 22.90 -1.94
C VAL A 208 1.95 22.04 -1.00
N PHE A 209 1.38 22.65 0.03
CA PHE A 209 0.48 21.95 0.94
C PHE A 209 -0.99 22.21 0.60
N LEU A 210 -1.78 21.15 0.70
CA LEU A 210 -3.23 21.25 0.71
C LEU A 210 -3.69 22.03 1.95
N PRO A 211 -4.86 22.70 1.87
CA PRO A 211 -5.49 23.29 3.04
C PRO A 211 -5.67 22.26 4.17
N PRO A 212 -5.65 22.69 5.43
CA PRO A 212 -6.08 21.83 6.53
C PRO A 212 -7.47 21.26 6.25
N ASN A 213 -7.73 20.03 6.69
CA ASN A 213 -9.06 19.40 6.70
C ASN A 213 -9.68 19.16 5.30
N SER A 214 -8.92 19.31 4.21
CA SER A 214 -9.43 19.16 2.85
C SER A 214 -9.08 17.83 2.17
N MET A 215 -8.42 16.91 2.88
CA MET A 215 -7.89 15.66 2.29
C MET A 215 -8.97 14.86 1.54
N CYS A 216 -10.18 14.73 2.12
CA CYS A 216 -11.27 13.97 1.51
C CYS A 216 -11.76 14.52 0.16
N VAL A 217 -11.47 15.78 -0.17
CA VAL A 217 -11.91 16.44 -1.41
C VAL A 217 -10.74 16.72 -2.34
N LEU A 218 -9.56 17.06 -1.82
CA LEU A 218 -8.45 17.61 -2.59
C LEU A 218 -7.25 16.70 -2.76
N GLN A 219 -7.21 15.53 -2.15
CA GLN A 219 -6.03 14.65 -2.18
C GLN A 219 -6.17 13.57 -3.27
N PRO A 220 -5.58 13.72 -4.48
CA PRO A 220 -5.69 12.75 -5.57
C PRO A 220 -5.41 11.30 -5.17
N LEU A 221 -4.38 11.06 -4.36
CA LEU A 221 -4.03 9.70 -3.94
C LEU A 221 -5.15 9.03 -3.11
N ASP A 222 -5.90 9.82 -2.36
CA ASP A 222 -7.06 9.38 -1.57
C ASP A 222 -8.37 9.29 -2.40
N GLN A 223 -8.40 9.82 -3.65
CA GLN A 223 -9.56 9.73 -4.55
C GLN A 223 -9.68 8.37 -5.27
N GLY A 224 -9.01 7.33 -4.79
CA GLY A 224 -9.13 5.96 -5.30
C GLY A 224 -7.81 5.29 -5.69
N ILE A 225 -6.72 6.03 -5.84
CA ILE A 225 -5.39 5.48 -6.19
C ILE A 225 -4.90 4.53 -5.09
N ILE A 226 -4.85 5.00 -3.84
CA ILE A 226 -4.45 4.19 -2.68
C ILE A 226 -5.41 3.00 -2.49
N GLN A 227 -6.71 3.22 -2.69
CA GLN A 227 -7.70 2.15 -2.58
C GLN A 227 -7.47 1.07 -3.63
N ASN A 228 -7.23 1.44 -4.90
CA ASN A 228 -6.91 0.52 -5.98
C ASN A 228 -5.63 -0.28 -5.66
N PHE A 229 -4.55 0.42 -5.28
CA PHE A 229 -3.28 -0.20 -4.87
C PHE A 229 -3.46 -1.22 -3.73
N LYS A 230 -4.20 -0.87 -2.67
CA LYS A 230 -4.46 -1.77 -1.54
C LYS A 230 -5.32 -2.96 -1.98
N ALA A 231 -6.35 -2.74 -2.79
CA ALA A 231 -7.21 -3.81 -3.28
C ALA A 231 -6.44 -4.82 -4.14
N THR A 232 -5.59 -4.35 -5.06
CA THR A 232 -4.75 -5.23 -5.90
C THR A 232 -3.69 -5.96 -5.08
N TYR A 233 -3.08 -5.32 -4.07
CA TYR A 233 -2.24 -5.99 -3.08
C TYR A 233 -2.96 -7.14 -2.37
N ARG A 234 -4.20 -6.92 -1.94
CA ARG A 234 -5.01 -7.95 -1.29
C ARG A 234 -5.34 -9.10 -2.25
N LYS A 235 -5.68 -8.81 -3.51
CA LYS A 235 -5.88 -9.83 -4.55
C LYS A 235 -4.65 -10.73 -4.70
N LEU A 236 -3.45 -10.13 -4.83
CA LEU A 236 -2.19 -10.88 -4.94
C LEU A 236 -1.94 -11.77 -3.70
N LEU A 237 -2.18 -11.23 -2.51
CA LEU A 237 -2.01 -11.98 -1.27
C LEU A 237 -2.95 -13.21 -1.20
N LEU A 238 -4.18 -13.08 -1.71
CA LEU A 238 -5.13 -14.20 -1.79
C LEU A 238 -4.70 -15.24 -2.84
N GLN A 239 -4.18 -14.80 -3.99
CA GLN A 239 -3.63 -15.68 -5.01
C GLN A 239 -2.48 -16.53 -4.46
N ASP A 240 -1.53 -15.91 -3.77
CA ASP A 240 -0.40 -16.62 -3.16
C ASP A 240 -0.86 -17.57 -2.04
N MET A 241 -1.93 -17.20 -1.31
CA MET A 241 -2.54 -18.08 -0.31
C MET A 241 -3.18 -19.32 -0.95
N ILE A 242 -3.87 -19.16 -2.08
CA ILE A 242 -4.40 -20.27 -2.87
C ILE A 242 -3.26 -21.18 -3.32
N SER A 243 -2.20 -20.61 -3.91
CA SER A 243 -1.06 -21.39 -4.39
C SER A 243 -0.31 -22.12 -3.28
N ALA A 244 -0.13 -21.51 -2.11
CA ALA A 244 0.44 -22.18 -0.94
C ALA A 244 -0.44 -23.34 -0.47
N THR A 245 -1.77 -23.13 -0.44
CA THR A 245 -2.74 -24.18 -0.07
C THR A 245 -2.67 -25.37 -1.03
N ASP A 246 -2.57 -25.12 -2.34
CA ASP A 246 -2.45 -26.18 -3.35
C ASP A 246 -1.16 -27.01 -3.18
N ARG A 247 -0.09 -26.37 -2.70
CA ARG A 247 1.17 -27.02 -2.31
C ARG A 247 1.14 -27.67 -0.92
N LYS A 248 0.04 -27.55 -0.18
CA LYS A 248 -0.09 -27.98 1.23
C LYS A 248 0.89 -27.27 2.17
N GLU A 249 1.18 -26.01 1.88
CA GLU A 249 2.06 -25.13 2.65
C GLU A 249 1.25 -24.01 3.32
N GLN A 250 1.76 -23.48 4.44
CA GLN A 250 1.21 -22.27 5.03
C GLN A 250 1.91 -21.04 4.43
N LEU A 251 1.14 -20.07 3.94
CA LEU A 251 1.70 -18.82 3.45
C LEU A 251 2.36 -18.04 4.59
N GLN A 252 3.63 -17.71 4.40
CA GLN A 252 4.41 -16.85 5.31
C GLN A 252 4.89 -15.62 4.53
N VAL A 253 4.36 -14.45 4.90
CA VAL A 253 4.69 -13.18 4.23
C VAL A 253 5.66 -12.38 5.10
N SER A 254 6.92 -12.34 4.69
CA SER A 254 7.95 -11.48 5.29
C SER A 254 7.83 -10.03 4.80
N VAL A 255 8.52 -9.09 5.45
CA VAL A 255 8.64 -7.70 4.96
C VAL A 255 9.25 -7.67 3.56
N LEU A 256 10.21 -8.55 3.26
CA LEU A 256 10.79 -8.62 1.92
C LEU A 256 9.77 -9.07 0.87
N ASN A 257 8.91 -10.03 1.18
CA ASN A 257 7.82 -10.42 0.26
C ASN A 257 6.87 -9.24 0.04
N ALA A 258 6.49 -8.54 1.12
CA ALA A 258 5.65 -7.35 1.02
C ALA A 258 6.28 -6.24 0.18
N ILE A 259 7.60 -6.03 0.27
CA ILE A 259 8.33 -5.08 -0.58
C ILE A 259 8.14 -5.39 -2.07
N PHE A 260 8.29 -6.67 -2.46
CA PHE A 260 8.08 -7.07 -3.85
C PHE A 260 6.62 -6.95 -4.28
N TYR A 261 5.66 -7.29 -3.40
CA TYR A 261 4.25 -7.09 -3.69
C TYR A 261 3.90 -5.61 -3.86
N ILE A 262 4.42 -4.74 -3.00
CA ILE A 262 4.19 -3.28 -3.08
C ILE A 262 4.71 -2.73 -4.40
N ASP A 263 5.96 -3.07 -4.77
CA ASP A 263 6.55 -2.66 -6.05
C ASP A 263 5.70 -3.12 -7.24
N GLN A 264 5.37 -4.42 -7.28
CA GLN A 264 4.59 -4.99 -8.37
C GLN A 264 3.21 -4.33 -8.49
N ARG A 265 2.49 -4.18 -7.38
CA ARG A 265 1.12 -3.65 -7.40
C ARG A 265 1.08 -2.16 -7.67
N TRP A 266 2.07 -1.41 -7.18
CA TRP A 266 2.18 0.01 -7.52
C TRP A 266 2.42 0.20 -9.02
N ASN A 267 3.25 -0.64 -9.63
CA ASN A 267 3.49 -0.60 -11.07
C ASN A 267 2.26 -0.99 -11.90
N MET A 268 1.32 -1.76 -11.33
CA MET A 268 0.05 -2.13 -12.00
C MET A 268 -1.06 -1.08 -11.91
N VAL A 269 -0.98 -0.09 -11.00
CA VAL A 269 -1.97 1.00 -10.98
C VAL A 269 -1.93 1.74 -12.31
N SER A 270 -3.04 1.74 -13.05
CA SER A 270 -3.07 2.25 -14.43
C SER A 270 -2.92 3.77 -14.48
N GLN A 271 -2.34 4.27 -15.57
CA GLN A 271 -2.28 5.71 -15.87
C GLN A 271 -3.69 6.33 -15.87
N LYS A 272 -4.67 5.60 -16.42
CA LYS A 272 -6.08 6.03 -16.48
C LYS A 272 -6.68 6.23 -15.08
N THR A 273 -6.48 5.26 -14.17
CA THR A 273 -6.93 5.36 -12.78
C THR A 273 -6.37 6.61 -12.11
N ILE A 274 -5.06 6.86 -12.26
CA ILE A 274 -4.42 8.03 -11.65
C ILE A 274 -5.01 9.33 -12.20
N ALA A 275 -5.05 9.50 -13.51
CA ALA A 275 -5.56 10.72 -14.15
C ALA A 275 -7.03 10.99 -13.78
N ASN A 276 -7.87 9.95 -13.68
CA ASN A 276 -9.27 10.07 -13.25
C ASN A 276 -9.37 10.54 -11.79
N CYS A 277 -8.53 10.03 -10.89
CA CYS A 277 -8.50 10.46 -9.48
C CYS A 277 -8.06 11.92 -9.32
N PHE A 278 -7.05 12.37 -10.09
CA PHE A 278 -6.66 13.79 -10.14
C PHE A 278 -7.82 14.68 -10.62
N ARG A 279 -8.48 14.29 -11.71
CA ARG A 279 -9.66 15.02 -12.22
C ARG A 279 -10.77 15.11 -11.17
N HIS A 280 -11.04 14.02 -10.46
CA HIS A 280 -12.04 13.99 -9.39
C HIS A 280 -11.69 14.93 -8.21
N ALA A 281 -10.40 15.06 -7.88
CA ALA A 281 -9.91 16.02 -6.89
C ALA A 281 -9.97 17.50 -7.39
N GLY A 282 -10.30 17.74 -8.66
CA GLY A 282 -10.37 19.06 -9.28
C GLY A 282 -9.09 19.50 -10.00
N PHE A 283 -8.14 18.59 -10.23
CA PHE A 283 -6.93 18.86 -11.00
C PHE A 283 -7.22 18.66 -12.48
N HIS A 284 -7.75 19.70 -13.14
CA HIS A 284 -7.99 19.70 -14.58
C HIS A 284 -7.99 21.13 -15.13
N SER A 285 -7.53 21.30 -16.38
CA SER A 285 -7.39 22.62 -17.01
C SER A 285 -8.69 23.16 -17.63
N SER A 286 -9.73 22.33 -17.80
CA SER A 286 -11.05 22.74 -18.34
C SER A 286 -12.20 21.97 -17.69
N PRO A 287 -13.38 22.59 -17.42
CA PRO A 287 -14.57 21.91 -16.89
C PRO A 287 -15.27 20.93 -17.86
N GLU A 288 -14.87 20.83 -19.13
CA GLU A 288 -15.71 20.25 -20.20
C GLU A 288 -15.44 18.77 -20.55
N SER A 289 -14.59 18.04 -19.82
CA SER A 289 -14.36 16.61 -20.08
C SER A 289 -14.68 15.75 -18.86
N GLU A 290 -15.98 15.53 -18.61
CA GLU A 290 -16.49 14.60 -17.58
C GLU A 290 -16.45 13.12 -18.01
N GLU A 291 -15.97 12.80 -19.21
CA GLU A 291 -15.85 11.41 -19.65
C GLU A 291 -14.69 10.71 -18.93
N LEU A 292 -15.04 9.88 -17.95
CA LEU A 292 -14.11 8.94 -17.31
C LEU A 292 -13.65 7.92 -18.34
N MET A 293 -12.33 7.73 -18.46
CA MET A 293 -11.81 6.63 -19.27
C MET A 293 -12.12 5.29 -18.59
N GLU A 294 -12.68 4.35 -19.35
CA GLU A 294 -12.87 2.96 -18.90
C GLU A 294 -11.51 2.30 -18.66
N ASP A 295 -11.37 1.64 -17.51
CA ASP A 295 -10.16 0.92 -17.12
C ASP A 295 -10.30 -0.55 -17.49
N ASP A 296 -9.32 -1.08 -18.23
CA ASP A 296 -9.26 -2.47 -18.64
C ASP A 296 -8.47 -3.25 -17.57
N ASP A 297 -9.14 -3.58 -16.46
CA ASP A 297 -8.52 -4.24 -15.32
C ASP A 297 -8.19 -5.71 -15.69
N GLU A 298 -6.92 -6.01 -16.01
CA GLU A 298 -6.45 -7.36 -16.39
C GLU A 298 -6.41 -8.37 -15.23
N ASP A 299 -6.55 -7.89 -13.98
CA ASP A 299 -6.50 -8.74 -12.79
C ASP A 299 -7.78 -9.58 -12.63
N LEU A 300 -7.62 -10.86 -12.22
CA LEU A 300 -8.75 -11.71 -11.88
C LEU A 300 -9.73 -11.00 -10.91
N PRO A 301 -11.05 -11.05 -11.16
CA PRO A 301 -12.04 -10.49 -10.26
C PRO A 301 -11.91 -11.07 -8.85
N LEU A 302 -12.10 -10.22 -7.84
CA LEU A 302 -12.03 -10.63 -6.44
C LEU A 302 -13.08 -11.71 -6.10
N THR A 303 -14.21 -11.69 -6.81
CA THR A 303 -15.29 -12.68 -6.73
C THR A 303 -14.81 -14.08 -7.11
N GLU A 304 -14.02 -14.20 -8.19
CA GLU A 304 -13.46 -15.47 -8.65
C GLU A 304 -12.41 -16.00 -7.66
N LEU A 305 -11.57 -15.11 -7.10
CA LEU A 305 -10.62 -15.49 -6.05
C LEU A 305 -11.33 -15.98 -4.79
N ALA A 306 -12.43 -15.32 -4.41
CA ALA A 306 -13.23 -15.73 -3.28
C ALA A 306 -13.89 -17.09 -3.51
N GLU A 307 -14.35 -17.40 -4.72
CA GLU A 307 -14.84 -18.73 -5.10
C GLU A 307 -13.77 -19.80 -4.97
N LYS A 308 -12.57 -19.54 -5.51
CA LYS A 308 -11.42 -20.46 -5.41
C LYS A 308 -11.06 -20.75 -3.95
N LEU A 309 -11.18 -19.77 -3.06
CA LEU A 309 -10.94 -19.93 -1.64
C LEU A 309 -12.07 -20.68 -0.92
N ARG A 310 -13.34 -20.40 -1.27
CA ARG A 310 -14.49 -21.16 -0.75
C ARG A 310 -14.36 -22.65 -1.04
N ASN A 311 -13.93 -23.00 -2.25
CA ASN A 311 -13.69 -24.39 -2.64
C ASN A 311 -12.55 -25.07 -1.87
N ARG A 312 -11.68 -24.28 -1.21
CA ARG A 312 -10.55 -24.77 -0.40
C ARG A 312 -10.83 -24.71 1.11
N GLY A 313 -12.08 -24.47 1.50
CA GLY A 313 -12.48 -24.43 2.91
C GLY A 313 -12.20 -23.10 3.61
N TYR A 314 -11.84 -22.04 2.88
CA TYR A 314 -11.70 -20.69 3.43
C TYR A 314 -12.96 -19.86 3.16
N ALA A 315 -13.33 -19.01 4.12
CA ALA A 315 -14.40 -18.04 3.95
C ALA A 315 -13.80 -16.63 4.01
N ILE A 316 -14.09 -15.81 2.99
CA ILE A 316 -13.82 -14.37 3.06
C ILE A 316 -15.02 -13.74 3.78
N PRO A 317 -14.82 -13.02 4.90
CA PRO A 317 -15.93 -12.43 5.66
C PRO A 317 -16.83 -11.51 4.83
N ASP A 318 -16.21 -10.77 3.91
CA ASP A 318 -16.77 -9.93 2.84
C ASP A 318 -15.58 -9.41 1.99
N GLU A 319 -15.67 -9.55 0.67
CA GLU A 319 -14.62 -9.13 -0.29
C GLU A 319 -14.32 -7.63 -0.21
N ASN A 320 -15.36 -6.80 -0.12
CA ASN A 320 -15.24 -5.34 -0.02
C ASN A 320 -14.73 -4.91 1.36
N LEU A 321 -15.02 -5.66 2.41
CA LEU A 321 -14.48 -5.36 3.74
C LEU A 321 -12.99 -5.71 3.84
N TYR A 322 -12.58 -6.79 3.19
CA TYR A 322 -11.19 -7.23 3.21
C TYR A 322 -10.26 -6.27 2.46
N THR A 323 -10.70 -5.71 1.34
CA THR A 323 -9.94 -4.67 0.60
C THR A 323 -9.83 -3.36 1.38
N LYS A 324 -10.75 -3.11 2.31
CA LYS A 324 -10.83 -1.87 3.11
C LYS A 324 -10.26 -1.99 4.54
N ILE A 325 -9.63 -3.12 4.86
CA ILE A 325 -9.16 -3.42 6.22
C ILE A 325 -8.10 -2.43 6.74
N ASP A 326 -7.47 -1.68 5.84
CA ASP A 326 -6.39 -0.74 6.11
C ASP A 326 -6.83 0.73 6.04
N GLU A 327 -8.12 1.03 5.86
CA GLU A 327 -8.61 2.43 5.67
C GLU A 327 -8.34 3.33 6.89
N ASP A 328 -8.32 2.78 8.11
CA ASP A 328 -8.18 3.54 9.38
C ASP A 328 -6.75 3.52 9.97
N LEU A 329 -5.75 3.07 9.20
CA LEU A 329 -4.39 2.95 9.72
C LEU A 329 -3.67 4.30 9.79
N ALA A 330 -3.42 4.79 11.01
CA ALA A 330 -2.56 5.96 11.24
C ALA A 330 -1.12 5.72 10.76
N THR A 331 -0.60 6.66 9.97
CA THR A 331 0.73 6.65 9.35
C THR A 331 1.72 7.64 9.97
N ASN A 332 1.25 8.55 10.82
CA ASN A 332 2.01 9.62 11.46
C ASN A 332 1.44 9.87 12.89
N SER A 333 2.07 10.79 13.64
CA SER A 333 1.65 11.17 15.00
C SER A 333 1.18 12.63 15.05
N GLU A 334 0.09 12.91 15.76
CA GLU A 334 -0.06 14.21 16.44
C GLU A 334 1.03 14.29 17.52
N ALA A 335 1.92 15.28 17.45
CA ALA A 335 3.10 15.31 18.31
C ALA A 335 2.70 15.52 19.79
N SER A 336 2.69 14.44 20.57
CA SER A 336 2.64 14.52 22.04
C SER A 336 4.03 14.86 22.59
N ILE A 337 4.08 15.74 23.59
CA ILE A 337 5.30 16.13 24.32
C ILE A 337 6.06 14.90 24.86
N GLN A 338 5.35 13.81 25.19
CA GLN A 338 5.97 12.56 25.65
C GLN A 338 6.79 11.84 24.56
N ASP A 339 6.39 11.93 23.29
CA ASP A 339 7.12 11.35 22.16
C ASP A 339 8.42 12.14 21.86
N ILE A 340 8.46 13.42 22.17
CA ILE A 340 9.67 14.27 22.06
C ILE A 340 10.68 13.88 23.16
N VAL A 341 10.21 13.73 24.41
CA VAL A 341 11.06 13.34 25.55
C VAL A 341 11.67 11.95 25.35
N SER A 342 10.90 11.01 24.81
CA SER A 342 11.39 9.64 24.52
C SER A 342 12.50 9.62 23.45
N LYS A 343 12.45 10.53 22.47
CA LYS A 343 13.48 10.66 21.42
C LYS A 343 14.80 11.22 21.95
N VAL A 344 14.75 12.18 22.89
CA VAL A 344 15.95 12.76 23.53
C VAL A 344 16.63 11.77 24.48
N LEU A 345 15.85 10.89 25.12
CA LEU A 345 16.41 9.86 25.99
C LEU A 345 17.02 8.69 25.19
N ASN A 346 16.46 8.34 24.03
CA ASN A 346 16.95 7.24 23.19
C ASN A 346 18.12 7.61 22.27
N SER A 347 18.45 8.90 22.09
CA SER A 347 19.65 9.28 21.31
C SER A 347 20.97 8.94 22.02
N ASN A 348 20.94 8.54 23.29
CA ASN A 348 22.12 8.17 24.08
C ASN A 348 22.28 6.66 24.32
N ALA A 349 21.45 5.81 23.70
CA ALA A 349 21.57 4.36 23.80
C ALA A 349 22.05 3.75 22.48
N GLU A 350 23.37 3.76 22.26
CA GLU A 350 23.98 2.70 21.45
C GLU A 350 23.82 1.39 22.24
N GLY A 351 22.90 0.52 21.82
CA GLY A 351 22.66 -0.72 22.55
C GLY A 351 21.69 -1.69 21.89
N SER A 352 22.29 -2.66 21.18
CA SER A 352 21.82 -4.05 21.04
C SER A 352 20.44 -4.29 20.38
N ASP A 353 20.40 -4.22 19.05
CA ASP A 353 19.30 -4.80 18.25
C ASP A 353 19.52 -6.32 18.04
N ASP A 354 19.26 -7.10 19.09
CA ASP A 354 19.07 -8.56 19.08
C ASP A 354 17.87 -8.81 20.02
N GLU A 355 16.86 -9.65 19.82
CA GLU A 355 16.35 -10.55 18.78
C GLU A 355 14.92 -10.90 19.28
N ASP A 356 13.84 -10.79 18.47
CA ASP A 356 12.59 -11.61 18.52
C ASP A 356 11.42 -11.01 17.72
N ASP A 357 10.56 -11.76 17.02
CA ASP A 357 10.47 -13.21 16.75
C ASP A 357 9.54 -13.42 15.52
N SER A 358 9.77 -14.46 14.70
CA SER A 358 8.96 -14.94 13.52
C SER A 358 9.29 -14.54 12.06
N GLU A 359 10.37 -13.85 11.73
CA GLU A 359 10.71 -13.65 10.29
C GLU A 359 11.51 -14.82 9.72
N CYS A 360 10.93 -15.52 8.72
CA CYS A 360 11.58 -16.58 7.96
C CYS A 360 12.87 -16.07 7.29
N GLU A 361 14.05 -16.52 7.75
CA GLU A 361 15.30 -16.30 7.03
C GLU A 361 15.20 -16.93 5.64
N LYS A 362 15.30 -16.10 4.60
CA LYS A 362 15.21 -16.58 3.21
C LYS A 362 16.45 -17.43 2.93
N LYS A 363 16.25 -18.72 2.61
CA LYS A 363 17.32 -19.61 2.18
C LYS A 363 17.97 -19.03 0.92
N SER A 364 19.30 -18.92 0.91
CA SER A 364 20.04 -18.53 -0.29
C SER A 364 19.82 -19.56 -1.40
N VAL A 365 19.33 -19.12 -2.55
CA VAL A 365 19.13 -19.99 -3.73
C VAL A 365 20.48 -20.31 -4.35
N SER A 366 20.75 -21.58 -4.63
CA SER A 366 22.00 -21.98 -5.29
C SER A 366 21.97 -21.56 -6.78
N THR A 367 23.13 -21.38 -7.40
CA THR A 367 23.20 -21.13 -8.86
C THR A 367 22.52 -22.25 -9.65
N SER A 368 22.57 -23.49 -9.16
CA SER A 368 21.95 -24.63 -9.84
C SER A 368 20.43 -24.54 -9.82
N ASP A 369 19.85 -24.18 -8.66
CA ASP A 369 18.40 -24.03 -8.52
C ASP A 369 17.88 -22.83 -9.34
N ALA A 370 18.67 -21.75 -9.40
CA ALA A 370 18.35 -20.59 -10.22
C ALA A 370 18.33 -20.94 -11.72
N LEU A 371 19.30 -21.72 -12.21
CA LEU A 371 19.32 -22.18 -13.60
C LEU A 371 18.15 -23.12 -13.91
N LYS A 372 17.81 -24.02 -12.97
CA LYS A 372 16.63 -24.88 -13.11
C LYS A 372 15.34 -24.05 -13.25
N ALA A 373 15.17 -23.02 -12.44
CA ALA A 373 14.01 -22.13 -12.55
C ALA A 373 13.96 -21.38 -13.88
N VAL A 374 15.12 -20.97 -14.40
CA VAL A 374 15.24 -20.36 -15.75
C VAL A 374 14.82 -21.36 -16.83
N ASP A 375 15.23 -22.62 -16.73
CA ASP A 375 14.84 -23.68 -17.66
C ASP A 375 13.33 -23.96 -17.62
N ASP A 376 12.76 -24.06 -16.42
CA ASP A 376 11.31 -24.26 -16.22
C ASP A 376 10.50 -23.10 -16.85
N LEU A 377 10.94 -21.85 -16.65
CA LEU A 377 10.34 -20.67 -17.30
C LEU A 377 10.46 -20.72 -18.82
N ARG A 378 11.64 -21.10 -19.34
CA ARG A 378 11.86 -21.21 -20.79
C ARG A 378 10.89 -22.23 -21.40
N CYS A 379 10.73 -23.40 -20.77
CA CYS A 379 9.78 -24.42 -21.20
C CYS A 379 8.34 -23.91 -21.19
N PHE A 380 7.95 -23.16 -20.16
CA PHE A 380 6.61 -22.58 -20.07
C PHE A 380 6.31 -21.61 -21.21
N PHE A 381 7.19 -20.62 -21.44
CA PHE A 381 6.97 -19.58 -22.46
C PHE A 381 7.16 -20.05 -23.89
N THR A 382 7.90 -21.15 -24.12
CA THR A 382 8.00 -21.76 -25.46
C THR A 382 6.64 -22.27 -25.98
N ASN A 383 5.68 -22.51 -25.08
CA ASN A 383 4.33 -22.96 -25.41
C ASN A 383 3.29 -21.83 -25.49
N SER A 384 3.70 -20.55 -25.51
CA SER A 384 2.82 -19.37 -25.48
C SER A 384 2.90 -18.53 -26.77
N GLU A 385 1.81 -17.85 -27.14
CA GLU A 385 1.69 -17.05 -28.38
C GLU A 385 2.52 -15.75 -28.39
N ALA A 386 3.16 -15.35 -27.27
CA ALA A 386 4.00 -14.16 -27.14
C ALA A 386 5.47 -14.49 -26.76
N ALA A 387 6.03 -15.57 -27.32
CA ALA A 387 7.28 -16.17 -26.84
C ALA A 387 8.54 -15.27 -26.96
N ASP A 388 8.67 -14.45 -28.00
CA ASP A 388 9.97 -13.86 -28.36
C ASP A 388 10.54 -12.85 -27.34
N GLU A 389 9.71 -11.94 -26.82
CA GLU A 389 10.17 -10.94 -25.84
C GLU A 389 10.48 -11.58 -24.48
N HIS A 390 9.60 -12.48 -24.01
CA HIS A 390 9.80 -13.21 -22.76
C HIS A 390 11.03 -14.12 -22.82
N LEU A 391 11.24 -14.83 -23.94
CA LEU A 391 12.42 -15.67 -24.13
C LEU A 391 13.72 -14.84 -24.23
N LYS A 392 13.66 -13.61 -24.74
CA LYS A 392 14.80 -12.68 -24.68
C LYS A 392 15.12 -12.30 -23.23
N ALA A 393 14.13 -11.88 -22.44
CA ALA A 393 14.34 -11.54 -21.04
C ALA A 393 14.90 -12.73 -20.23
N ILE A 394 14.42 -13.95 -20.47
CA ILE A 394 14.92 -15.18 -19.85
C ILE A 394 16.41 -15.41 -20.21
N ARG A 395 16.80 -15.23 -21.48
CA ARG A 395 18.21 -15.35 -21.92
C ARG A 395 19.11 -14.32 -21.23
N ASP A 396 18.64 -13.09 -21.07
CA ASP A 396 19.40 -12.03 -20.40
C ASP A 396 19.62 -12.37 -18.91
N LEU A 397 18.58 -12.87 -18.23
CA LEU A 397 18.69 -13.33 -16.84
C LEU A 397 19.64 -14.54 -16.70
N GLU A 398 19.56 -15.52 -17.59
CA GLU A 398 20.45 -16.68 -17.62
C GLU A 398 21.92 -16.25 -17.71
N LYS A 399 22.24 -15.32 -18.60
CA LYS A 399 23.58 -14.76 -18.75
C LYS A 399 24.08 -14.11 -17.47
N VAL A 400 23.22 -13.38 -16.75
CA VAL A 400 23.56 -12.77 -15.45
C VAL A 400 23.83 -13.85 -14.40
N VAL A 401 23.00 -14.89 -14.30
CA VAL A 401 23.19 -15.99 -13.34
C VAL A 401 24.52 -16.71 -13.57
N LEU A 402 24.87 -16.98 -14.83
CA LEU A 402 26.14 -17.64 -15.19
C LEU A 402 27.38 -16.78 -14.92
N THR A 403 27.27 -15.46 -15.11
CA THR A 403 28.42 -14.53 -14.97
C THR A 403 28.66 -14.07 -13.53
N THR A 404 27.65 -14.10 -12.67
CA THR A 404 27.73 -13.70 -11.26
C THR A 404 28.74 -14.56 -10.44
N LYS A 405 29.16 -15.72 -10.97
CA LYS A 405 30.07 -16.65 -10.28
C LYS A 405 31.57 -16.34 -10.36
N LYS A 406 32.03 -15.22 -10.94
CA LYS A 406 33.46 -14.90 -11.06
C LYS A 406 33.90 -13.74 -10.14
N SER A 407 34.12 -14.02 -8.87
CA SER A 407 35.09 -13.31 -8.01
C SER A 407 35.13 -13.90 -6.60
N ARG A 408 35.52 -15.17 -6.46
CA ARG A 408 36.22 -15.60 -5.24
C ARG A 408 37.71 -15.45 -5.54
N GLN A 409 38.33 -14.42 -4.99
CA GLN A 409 39.78 -14.38 -4.88
C GLN A 409 40.20 -15.62 -4.08
N SER A 410 40.89 -16.56 -4.73
CA SER A 410 41.53 -17.64 -4.00
C SER A 410 42.66 -17.08 -3.13
N CYS A 411 42.96 -17.76 -2.02
CA CYS A 411 44.01 -17.36 -1.09
C CYS A 411 45.31 -17.01 -1.84
N ILE A 412 45.99 -15.95 -1.40
CA ILE A 412 47.26 -15.48 -1.99
C ILE A 412 48.32 -16.60 -2.09
N SER A 413 48.19 -17.64 -1.27
CA SER A 413 49.02 -18.85 -1.27
C SER A 413 48.88 -19.73 -2.51
N GLU A 414 47.81 -19.60 -3.30
CA GLU A 414 47.66 -20.31 -4.58
C GLU A 414 48.35 -19.59 -5.74
N TYR A 415 48.76 -18.33 -5.57
CA TYR A 415 49.43 -17.54 -6.62
C TYR A 415 50.94 -17.78 -6.68
N PHE A 416 51.55 -18.33 -5.62
CA PHE A 416 53.00 -18.52 -5.49
C PHE A 416 53.43 -20.00 -5.51
N LYS A 417 52.62 -20.91 -6.08
CA LYS A 417 53.00 -22.31 -6.27
C LYS A 417 53.49 -22.59 -7.68
#